data_AF-W4V9D2-F1
#
_entry.id   AF-W4V9D2-F1
#
_cell.length_a   1.000
_cell.length_b   1.000
_cell.length_c   1.000
_cell.angle_alpha   90.00
_cell.angle_beta   90.00
_cell.angle_gamma   90.00
#
_symmetry.space_group_name_H-M   'P 1'
#
loop_
_entity.id
_entity.type
_entity.pdbx_description
1 polymer ?
#
loop_
_entity_poly.entity_id
_entity_poly.type
_entity_poly.pdbx_seq_one_letter_code
_entity_poly.pdbx_strand_id
1 'polypeptide(L)'
;MSLKTPGILSKAGVKVAIMTDHPCTPIQYLILCAAMAVREGMDEMEALKAITLNAAQLTGIADRVGSIEVGKDADIAIYDGHPFDIKSKVSTTIINGKVVYERNKNERD
;
A
#
# COMPACT_ATOMS: atom_id res chain seq x y z
N MET A 1 -4.68 -18.46 8.18
CA MET A 1 -3.65 -17.50 7.73
C MET A 1 -3.32 -16.59 8.92
N SER A 2 -2.08 -16.61 9.42
CA SER A 2 -1.70 -15.77 10.57
C SER A 2 -1.33 -14.37 10.10
N LEU A 3 -2.02 -13.35 10.60
CA LEU A 3 -1.74 -11.95 10.32
C LEU A 3 -0.44 -11.45 10.99
N LYS A 4 0.15 -12.26 11.89
CA LYS A 4 1.44 -11.99 12.55
C LYS A 4 2.65 -12.34 11.68
N THR A 5 2.50 -13.26 10.73
CA THR A 5 3.62 -13.80 9.94
C THR A 5 4.43 -12.72 9.20
N PRO A 6 3.80 -11.73 8.53
CA PRO A 6 4.55 -10.64 7.88
C PRO A 6 5.47 -9.88 8.85
N GLY A 7 4.98 -9.58 10.05
CA GLY A 7 5.76 -8.88 11.08
C GLY A 7 6.92 -9.72 11.64
N ILE A 8 6.71 -11.03 11.82
CA ILE A 8 7.78 -11.94 12.28
C ILE A 8 8.90 -12.02 11.23
N LEU A 9 8.55 -12.20 9.96
CA LEU A 9 9.51 -12.29 8.86
C LEU A 9 10.27 -10.97 8.67
N SER A 10 9.57 -9.84 8.69
CA SER A 10 10.19 -8.51 8.61
C SER A 10 11.18 -8.28 9.75
N LYS A 11 10.84 -8.64 10.99
CA LYS A 11 11.77 -8.57 12.14
C LYS A 11 12.99 -9.48 12.01
N ALA A 12 12.86 -10.59 11.27
CA ALA A 12 13.98 -11.47 10.95
C ALA A 12 14.85 -10.97 9.77
N GLY A 13 14.56 -9.78 9.22
CA GLY A 13 15.29 -9.21 8.09
C GLY A 13 14.86 -9.76 6.73
N VAL A 14 13.77 -10.52 6.67
CA VAL A 14 13.21 -11.01 5.40
C VAL A 14 12.43 -9.88 4.75
N LYS A 15 12.68 -9.66 3.45
CA LYS A 15 11.89 -8.72 2.66
C LYS A 15 10.51 -9.31 2.40
N VAL A 16 9.48 -8.62 2.87
CA VAL A 16 8.09 -9.09 2.80
C VAL A 16 7.27 -8.19 1.87
N ALA A 17 6.42 -8.81 1.05
CA ALA A 17 5.30 -8.15 0.40
C ALA A 17 3.97 -8.75 0.88
N ILE A 18 2.94 -7.92 0.93
CA ILE A 18 1.57 -8.32 1.28
C ILE A 18 0.71 -8.26 0.02
N MET A 19 -0.12 -9.28 -0.20
CA MET A 19 -1.09 -9.32 -1.29
C MET A 19 -2.49 -9.71 -0.76
N THR A 20 -3.53 -9.43 -1.55
CA THR A 20 -4.90 -9.83 -1.24
C THR A 20 -5.28 -11.21 -1.82
N ASP A 21 -4.44 -11.79 -2.69
CA ASP A 21 -4.78 -12.99 -3.44
C ASP A 21 -6.11 -12.82 -4.20
N HIS A 22 -6.24 -11.71 -4.94
CA HIS A 22 -7.45 -11.43 -5.72
C HIS A 22 -7.73 -12.59 -6.70
N PRO A 23 -8.96 -13.15 -6.73
CA PRO A 23 -10.21 -12.59 -6.21
C PRO A 23 -10.62 -13.00 -4.79
N CYS A 24 -9.87 -13.85 -4.08
CA CYS A 24 -10.22 -14.34 -2.75
C CYS A 24 -10.43 -13.21 -1.74
N THR A 25 -9.51 -12.24 -1.69
CA THR A 25 -9.77 -10.91 -1.10
C THR A 25 -9.76 -9.86 -2.22
N PRO A 26 -10.83 -9.07 -2.40
CA PRO A 26 -10.88 -8.02 -3.40
C PRO A 26 -9.73 -7.01 -3.27
N ILE A 27 -9.18 -6.55 -4.40
CA ILE A 27 -7.94 -5.77 -4.45
C ILE A 27 -8.03 -4.44 -3.69
N GLN A 28 -9.23 -3.85 -3.61
CA GLN A 28 -9.48 -2.62 -2.85
C GLN A 28 -9.19 -2.75 -1.34
N TYR A 29 -9.07 -3.97 -0.81
CA TYR A 29 -8.76 -4.22 0.59
C TYR A 29 -7.26 -4.41 0.89
N LEU A 30 -6.36 -4.19 -0.08
CA LEU A 30 -4.91 -4.32 0.14
C LEU A 30 -4.39 -3.49 1.32
N ILE A 31 -4.87 -2.25 1.44
CA ILE A 31 -4.53 -1.34 2.54
C ILE A 31 -4.99 -1.91 3.89
N LEU A 32 -6.17 -2.54 3.93
CA LEU A 32 -6.69 -3.19 5.13
C LEU A 32 -5.84 -4.41 5.52
N CYS A 33 -5.36 -5.21 4.56
CA CYS A 33 -4.43 -6.31 4.83
C CYS A 33 -3.13 -5.82 5.49
N ALA A 34 -2.56 -4.72 5.00
CA ALA A 34 -1.37 -4.12 5.61
C ALA A 34 -1.66 -3.55 7.01
N ALA A 35 -2.77 -2.83 7.18
CA ALA A 35 -3.18 -2.30 8.48
C ALA A 35 -3.41 -3.42 9.52
N MET A 36 -3.97 -4.57 9.09
CA MET A 36 -4.11 -5.75 9.95
C MET A 36 -2.76 -6.33 10.38
N ALA A 37 -1.74 -6.32 9.53
CA ALA A 37 -0.39 -6.76 9.91
C ALA A 37 0.23 -5.81 10.96
N VAL A 38 0.01 -4.49 10.82
CA VAL A 38 0.43 -3.49 11.82
C VAL A 38 -0.27 -3.74 13.16
N ARG A 39 -1.60 -3.95 13.14
CA ARG A 39 -2.37 -4.29 14.34
C ARG A 39 -1.81 -5.51 15.09
N GLU A 40 -1.24 -6.46 14.36
CA GLU A 40 -0.65 -7.69 14.90
C GLU A 40 0.85 -7.59 15.22
N GLY A 41 1.45 -6.39 15.10
CA GLY A 41 2.79 -6.09 15.59
C GLY A 41 3.89 -5.99 14.51
N MET A 42 3.53 -5.88 13.24
CA MET A 42 4.44 -5.42 12.19
C MET A 42 4.71 -3.91 12.34
N ASP A 43 5.93 -3.47 12.04
CA ASP A 43 6.24 -2.04 11.98
C ASP A 43 5.40 -1.36 10.87
N GLU A 44 4.88 -0.17 11.16
CA GLU A 44 3.98 0.54 10.25
C GLU A 44 4.65 0.92 8.93
N MET A 45 5.89 1.40 8.99
CA MET A 45 6.63 1.78 7.79
C MET A 45 7.01 0.55 6.97
N GLU A 46 7.38 -0.56 7.62
CA GLU A 46 7.61 -1.82 6.92
C GLU A 46 6.33 -2.38 6.29
N ALA A 47 5.16 -2.21 6.91
CA ALA A 47 3.89 -2.60 6.31
C ALA A 47 3.56 -1.74 5.08
N LEU A 48 3.84 -0.43 5.11
CA LEU A 48 3.68 0.45 3.95
C LEU A 48 4.64 0.05 2.82
N LYS A 49 5.91 -0.24 3.13
CA LYS A 49 6.87 -0.78 2.15
C LYS A 49 6.41 -2.13 1.59
N ALA A 50 5.81 -2.99 2.41
CA ALA A 50 5.32 -4.31 1.99
C ALA A 50 4.26 -4.25 0.89
N ILE A 51 3.53 -3.14 0.78
CA ILE A 51 2.55 -2.91 -0.30
C ILE A 51 3.03 -1.88 -1.34
N THR A 52 4.29 -1.44 -1.26
CA THR A 52 4.90 -0.47 -2.18
C THR A 52 6.32 -0.92 -2.59
N LEU A 53 7.36 -0.40 -1.95
CA LEU A 53 8.75 -0.58 -2.34
C LEU A 53 9.20 -2.05 -2.32
N ASN A 54 8.85 -2.80 -1.28
CA ASN A 54 9.26 -4.20 -1.17
C ASN A 54 8.59 -5.04 -2.26
N ALA A 55 7.32 -4.78 -2.57
CA ALA A 55 6.62 -5.44 -3.65
C ALA A 55 7.31 -5.15 -5.00
N ALA A 56 7.61 -3.88 -5.29
CA ALA A 56 8.33 -3.48 -6.51
C ALA A 56 9.73 -4.09 -6.61
N GLN A 57 10.45 -4.21 -5.48
CA GLN A 57 11.78 -4.84 -5.44
C GLN A 57 11.70 -6.35 -5.69
N LEU A 58 10.71 -7.02 -5.11
CA LEU A 58 10.51 -8.47 -5.30
C LEU A 58 10.06 -8.82 -6.72
N THR A 59 9.38 -7.91 -7.41
CA THR A 59 8.96 -8.08 -8.81
C THR A 59 9.93 -7.49 -9.84
N GLY A 60 11.02 -6.86 -9.40
CA GLY A 60 12.08 -6.36 -10.28
C GLY A 60 11.77 -5.07 -11.03
N ILE A 61 10.86 -4.23 -10.51
CA ILE A 61 10.44 -2.95 -11.13
C ILE A 61 10.64 -1.75 -10.20
N ALA A 62 11.48 -1.88 -9.18
CA ALA A 62 11.72 -0.83 -8.17
C ALA A 62 12.46 0.40 -8.73
N ASP A 63 13.08 0.29 -9.90
CA ASP A 63 13.62 1.40 -10.67
C ASP A 63 12.51 2.31 -11.23
N ARG A 64 11.29 1.78 -11.37
CA ARG A 64 10.13 2.52 -11.91
C ARG A 64 9.11 2.93 -10.86
N VAL A 65 8.80 2.09 -9.87
CA VAL A 65 7.67 2.32 -8.95
C VAL A 65 8.01 1.96 -7.49
N GLY A 66 7.07 2.22 -6.58
CA GLY A 66 7.12 1.75 -5.19
C GLY A 66 7.73 2.74 -4.19
N SER A 67 8.26 3.88 -4.64
CA SER A 67 8.67 5.00 -3.77
C SER A 67 8.53 6.33 -4.51
N ILE A 68 8.52 7.43 -3.76
CA ILE A 68 8.48 8.79 -4.30
C ILE A 68 9.92 9.30 -4.41
N GLU A 69 10.55 9.08 -5.56
CA GLU A 69 11.94 9.45 -5.84
C GLU A 69 12.05 10.00 -7.27
N VAL A 70 12.99 10.91 -7.50
CA VAL A 70 13.25 11.46 -8.84
C VAL A 70 13.64 10.35 -9.81
N GLY A 71 13.02 10.33 -10.99
CA GLY A 71 13.28 9.34 -12.04
C GLY A 71 12.28 8.17 -12.08
N LYS A 72 11.40 8.04 -11.08
CA LYS A 72 10.34 7.02 -11.04
C LYS A 72 9.05 7.49 -11.72
N ASP A 73 8.20 6.54 -12.09
CA ASP A 73 6.87 6.77 -12.62
C ASP A 73 6.04 7.52 -11.56
N ALA A 74 5.34 8.57 -11.98
CA ALA A 74 4.52 9.40 -11.09
C ALA A 74 3.18 8.70 -10.77
N ASP A 75 3.28 7.57 -10.07
CA ASP A 75 2.19 6.74 -9.57
C ASP A 75 1.97 7.03 -8.08
N ILE A 76 0.93 7.81 -7.77
CA ILE A 76 0.72 8.39 -6.44
C ILE A 76 -0.74 8.23 -6.03
N ALA A 77 -0.96 7.66 -4.84
CA ALA A 77 -2.25 7.68 -4.16
C ALA A 77 -2.22 8.71 -3.03
N ILE A 78 -3.13 9.68 -3.08
CA ILE A 78 -3.28 10.74 -2.09
C ILE A 78 -4.49 10.38 -1.23
N TYR A 79 -4.31 10.38 0.09
CA TYR A 79 -5.34 10.12 1.08
C TYR A 79 -5.67 11.41 1.85
N ASP A 80 -6.90 11.53 2.33
CA ASP A 80 -7.32 12.64 3.20
C ASP A 80 -6.92 12.46 4.68
N GLY A 81 -6.24 11.37 5.00
CA GLY A 81 -5.71 11.02 6.30
C GLY A 81 -4.66 9.91 6.18
N HIS A 82 -4.29 9.31 7.32
CA HIS A 82 -3.33 8.21 7.31
C HIS A 82 -3.91 6.99 6.56
N PRO A 83 -3.21 6.35 5.59
CA PRO A 83 -3.78 5.27 4.78
C PRO A 83 -4.30 4.07 5.58
N PHE A 84 -3.69 3.77 6.73
CA PHE A 84 -4.13 2.67 7.60
C PHE A 84 -5.26 3.03 8.56
N ASP A 85 -5.70 4.28 8.62
CA ASP A 85 -6.93 4.64 9.32
C ASP A 85 -8.15 4.28 8.46
N ILE A 86 -9.05 3.49 9.03
CA ILE A 86 -10.28 3.02 8.37
C ILE A 86 -11.21 4.16 7.94
N LYS A 87 -11.09 5.34 8.55
CA LYS A 87 -11.86 6.52 8.16
C LYS A 87 -11.26 7.27 6.98
N SER A 88 -9.97 7.06 6.70
CA SER A 88 -9.28 7.71 5.59
C SER A 88 -9.78 7.15 4.27
N LYS A 89 -9.88 8.04 3.28
CA LYS A 89 -10.32 7.73 1.93
C LYS A 89 -9.30 8.29 0.95
N VAL A 90 -9.20 7.63 -0.21
CA VAL A 90 -8.40 8.16 -1.32
C VAL A 90 -9.06 9.45 -1.80
N SER A 91 -8.30 10.54 -1.86
CA SER A 91 -8.73 11.80 -2.45
C SER A 91 -8.42 11.84 -3.94
N THR A 92 -7.24 11.35 -4.33
CA THR A 92 -6.74 11.47 -5.70
C THR A 92 -5.82 10.30 -6.02
N THR A 93 -5.91 9.76 -7.23
CA THR A 93 -4.95 8.79 -7.77
C THR A 93 -4.34 9.35 -9.04
N ILE A 94 -3.01 9.33 -9.10
CA ILE A 94 -2.21 9.72 -10.24
C ILE A 94 -1.50 8.47 -10.77
N ILE A 95 -1.56 8.24 -12.08
CA ILE A 95 -0.83 7.16 -12.75
C ILE A 95 -0.08 7.77 -13.93
N ASN A 96 1.23 7.53 -14.03
CA ASN A 96 2.12 8.11 -15.04
C ASN A 96 1.96 9.64 -15.17
N GLY A 97 1.82 10.33 -14.04
CA GLY A 97 1.67 11.79 -13.99
C GLY A 97 0.30 12.32 -14.41
N LYS A 98 -0.69 11.45 -14.66
CA LYS A 98 -2.06 11.84 -15.00
C LYS A 98 -3.01 11.50 -13.87
N VAL A 99 -3.88 12.44 -13.50
CA VAL A 99 -4.97 12.17 -12.55
C VAL A 99 -5.97 11.22 -13.20
N VAL A 100 -6.15 10.04 -12.60
CA VAL A 100 -7.09 9.00 -13.06
C VAL A 100 -8.30 8.85 -12.15
N TYR A 101 -8.20 9.35 -10.92
CA TYR A 101 -9.29 9.41 -9.97
C TYR A 101 -9.16 10.69 -9.14
N GLU A 102 -10.27 11.38 -8.94
CA GLU A 102 -10.38 12.48 -8.01
C GLU A 102 -11.75 12.40 -7.34
N ARG A 103 -11.75 12.38 -6.00
CA ARG A 103 -12.98 12.27 -5.22
C ARG A 103 -13.73 13.61 -5.26
N ASN A 104 -14.96 13.59 -5.76
CA ASN A 104 -15.84 14.75 -5.75
C ASN A 104 -16.30 15.04 -4.31
N LYS A 105 -15.87 16.17 -3.74
CA LYS A 105 -16.25 16.56 -2.36
C LYS A 105 -17.72 16.99 -2.22
N ASN A 106 -18.41 17.24 -3.33
CA ASN A 106 -19.79 17.75 -3.34
C ASN A 106 -20.84 16.63 -3.40
N GLU A 107 -20.43 15.42 -3.75
CA GLU A 107 -21.26 14.22 -3.63
C GLU A 107 -21.08 13.69 -2.21
N ARG A 108 -22.13 13.82 -1.39
CA ARG A 108 -22.16 13.15 -0.09
C ARG A 108 -22.34 11.66 -0.38
N ASP A 109 -21.30 10.87 -0.13
CA ASP A 109 -21.36 9.41 -0.04
C ASP A 109 -22.48 8.95 0.93
#